data_AF-A0A3N5Q239-F1
#
_entry.id   AF-A0A3N5Q239-F1
#
_cell.length_a   1.000
_cell.length_b   1.000
_cell.length_c   1.000
_cell.angle_alpha   90.00
_cell.angle_beta   90.00
_cell.angle_gamma   90.00
#
_symmetry.space_group_name_H-M   'P 1'
#
loop_
_entity.id
_entity.type
_entity.pdbx_description
1 polymer ?
#
loop_
_entity_poly.entity_id
_entity_poly.type
_entity_poly.pdbx_seq_one_letter_code
_entity_poly.pdbx_strand_id
1 'polypeptide(L)'
;MRADGPVTSVTIVDLTHDGVGVADLDGRRIFVPDALPGERVEVVLRKRRRKIQEADLKRVLEPSPERVAPECEYFGRCGGCALQHLAHPAQVSFKQGVVAETLKRIGRVEPGEWLPAVVSAPWHYRRRARLGVKYVAGKDRVLVGFRERAGPYITDMRGCPVLMPPVDGLLGELADLIGRSSLRE
;
A
#
# COMPACT_ATOMS: atom_id res chain seq x y z
N MET A 1 11.04 -10.28 -8.74
CA MET A 1 10.36 -11.59 -8.89
C MET A 1 11.27 -12.67 -8.33
N ARG A 2 11.07 -13.07 -7.07
CA ARG A 2 11.55 -14.37 -6.57
C ARG A 2 10.35 -15.04 -5.96
N ALA A 3 9.75 -15.97 -6.70
CA ALA A 3 8.49 -16.63 -6.39
C ALA A 3 8.71 -17.95 -5.63
N ASP A 4 9.79 -18.07 -4.85
CA ASP A 4 10.24 -19.37 -4.33
C ASP A 4 9.66 -19.71 -2.94
N GLY A 5 8.43 -19.29 -2.67
CA GLY A 5 7.72 -19.62 -1.44
C GLY A 5 6.62 -20.66 -1.68
N PRO A 6 6.33 -21.55 -0.72
CA PRO A 6 5.16 -22.42 -0.83
C PRO A 6 3.89 -21.57 -0.90
N VAL A 7 2.94 -22.02 -1.74
CA VAL A 7 1.63 -21.36 -1.92
C VAL A 7 0.62 -22.05 -1.01
N THR A 8 -0.21 -21.26 -0.34
CA THR A 8 -1.31 -21.77 0.49
C THR A 8 -2.51 -20.83 0.47
N SER A 9 -3.68 -21.34 0.85
CA SER A 9 -4.91 -20.57 1.01
C SER A 9 -5.11 -20.20 2.48
N VAL A 10 -5.45 -18.95 2.75
CA VAL A 10 -5.78 -18.45 4.09
C VAL A 10 -7.01 -17.56 4.05
N THR A 11 -7.69 -17.44 5.19
CA THR A 11 -8.74 -16.46 5.42
C THR A 11 -8.17 -15.28 6.19
N ILE A 12 -8.37 -14.07 5.69
CA ILE A 12 -7.96 -12.85 6.38
C ILE A 12 -9.00 -12.52 7.45
N VAL A 13 -8.54 -12.40 8.69
CA VAL A 13 -9.38 -12.18 9.86
C VAL A 13 -9.35 -10.76 10.38
N ASP A 14 -8.29 -10.00 10.07
CA ASP A 14 -8.12 -8.64 10.59
C ASP A 14 -7.14 -7.82 9.71
N LEU A 15 -6.96 -6.54 10.05
CA LEU A 15 -5.92 -5.66 9.52
C LEU A 15 -5.02 -5.16 10.65
N THR A 16 -3.73 -5.02 10.38
CA THR A 16 -2.86 -4.20 11.22
C THR A 16 -3.24 -2.73 11.12
N HIS A 17 -2.78 -1.90 12.06
CA HIS A 17 -2.96 -0.43 12.00
C HIS A 17 -2.46 0.22 10.68
N ASP A 18 -1.49 -0.40 10.01
CA ASP A 18 -0.94 0.04 8.72
C ASP A 18 -1.72 -0.50 7.50
N GLY A 19 -2.81 -1.25 7.73
CA GLY A 19 -3.64 -1.79 6.66
C GLY A 19 -3.09 -3.07 6.02
N VAL A 20 -2.34 -3.88 6.77
CA VAL A 20 -1.84 -5.18 6.29
C VAL A 20 -2.77 -6.29 6.77
N GLY A 21 -3.23 -7.15 5.86
CA GLY A 21 -4.08 -8.29 6.17
C GLY A 21 -3.43 -9.25 7.16
N VAL A 22 -4.20 -9.74 8.11
CA VAL A 22 -3.77 -10.69 9.14
C VAL A 22 -4.55 -11.98 8.97
N ALA A 23 -3.85 -13.11 8.95
CA ALA A 23 -4.44 -14.45 8.97
C ALA A 23 -3.75 -15.33 10.02
N ASP A 24 -4.41 -16.40 10.42
CA ASP A 24 -3.81 -17.47 11.22
C ASP A 24 -3.54 -18.69 10.36
N LEU A 25 -2.33 -19.24 10.45
CA LEU A 25 -1.93 -20.51 9.83
C LEU A 25 -1.04 -21.28 10.79
N ASP A 26 -1.43 -22.50 11.13
CA ASP A 26 -0.68 -23.42 12.01
C ASP A 26 -0.21 -22.76 13.33
N GLY A 27 -1.11 -22.00 13.97
CA GLY A 27 -0.83 -21.30 15.22
C GLY A 27 0.10 -20.10 15.09
N ARG A 28 0.26 -19.54 13.89
CA ARG A 28 1.08 -18.36 13.61
C ARG A 28 0.28 -17.28 12.91
N ARG A 29 0.62 -16.03 13.21
CA ARG A 29 0.12 -14.86 12.49
C ARG A 29 0.89 -14.71 11.18
N ILE A 30 0.14 -14.63 10.08
CA ILE A 30 0.64 -14.27 8.76
C ILE A 30 0.22 -12.83 8.45
N PHE A 31 1.15 -12.05 7.90
CA PHE A 31 0.89 -10.71 7.38
C PHE A 31 0.89 -10.75 5.85
N VAL A 32 -0.21 -10.29 5.26
CA VAL A 32 -0.50 -10.34 3.83
C VAL A 32 -0.86 -8.93 3.35
N PRO A 33 0.10 -8.19 2.76
CA PRO A 33 -0.20 -6.90 2.15
C PRO A 33 -1.27 -7.02 1.06
N ASP A 34 -2.08 -5.97 0.90
CA ASP A 34 -3.12 -5.83 -0.12
C ASP A 34 -4.32 -6.80 0.01
N ALA A 35 -4.45 -7.49 1.15
CA ALA A 35 -5.57 -8.38 1.49
C ALA A 35 -6.45 -7.78 2.60
N LEU A 36 -7.77 -8.01 2.54
CA LEU A 36 -8.78 -7.40 3.42
C LEU A 36 -9.48 -8.43 4.30
N PRO A 37 -10.02 -8.03 5.47
CA PRO A 37 -10.80 -8.92 6.33
C PRO A 37 -12.00 -9.52 5.62
N GLY A 38 -12.29 -10.79 5.93
CA GLY A 38 -13.35 -11.56 5.30
C GLY A 38 -12.95 -12.21 3.97
N GLU A 39 -11.75 -11.93 3.46
CA GLU A 39 -11.30 -12.53 2.21
C GLU A 39 -10.72 -13.92 2.39
N ARG A 40 -10.97 -14.76 1.40
CA ARG A 40 -10.18 -15.97 1.16
C ARG A 40 -9.17 -15.68 0.06
N VAL A 41 -7.89 -15.90 0.35
CA VAL A 41 -6.79 -15.55 -0.55
C VAL A 41 -5.79 -16.69 -0.71
N GLU A 42 -5.16 -16.80 -1.88
CA GLU A 42 -3.92 -17.53 -2.07
C GLU A 42 -2.74 -16.61 -1.83
N VAL A 43 -1.76 -17.09 -1.05
CA VAL A 43 -0.56 -16.34 -0.70
C VAL A 43 0.70 -17.16 -0.97
N VAL A 44 1.79 -16.48 -1.28
CA VAL A 44 3.14 -17.05 -1.35
C VAL A 44 3.86 -16.75 -0.03
N LEU A 45 4.17 -17.78 0.76
CA LEU A 45 4.84 -17.60 2.06
C LEU A 45 6.28 -17.08 1.85
N ARG A 46 6.65 -16.06 2.61
CA ARG A 46 7.97 -15.39 2.57
C ARG A 46 8.81 -15.69 3.81
N LYS A 47 9.61 -14.72 4.25
CA LYS A 47 10.57 -14.90 5.34
C LYS A 47 9.85 -15.26 6.63
N ARG A 48 10.30 -16.35 7.24
CA ARG A 48 9.82 -16.81 8.54
C ARG A 48 10.60 -16.13 9.66
N ARG A 49 9.89 -15.57 10.63
CA ARG A 49 10.41 -15.13 11.94
C ARG A 49 9.70 -15.95 13.03
N ARG A 50 10.20 -15.92 14.27
CA ARG A 50 9.82 -16.87 15.34
C ARG A 50 8.31 -17.15 15.45
N LYS A 51 7.48 -16.11 15.57
CA LYS A 51 6.01 -16.19 15.68
C LYS A 51 5.26 -15.51 14.53
N ILE A 52 5.98 -15.04 13.53
CA ILE A 52 5.47 -14.17 12.47
C ILE A 52 5.93 -14.70 11.13
N GLN A 53 5.02 -14.71 10.17
CA GLN A 53 5.27 -15.12 8.81
C GLN A 53 4.81 -14.01 7.86
N GLU A 54 5.70 -13.53 7.01
CA GLU A 54 5.30 -12.63 5.92
C GLU A 54 4.80 -13.48 4.74
N ALA A 55 3.85 -12.97 3.96
CA ALA A 55 3.41 -13.58 2.73
C ALA A 55 3.01 -12.52 1.70
N ASP A 56 3.20 -12.83 0.42
CA ASP A 56 2.71 -11.98 -0.67
C ASP A 56 1.35 -12.50 -1.14
N LEU A 57 0.39 -11.60 -1.35
CA LEU A 57 -0.87 -11.92 -1.99
C LEU A 57 -0.62 -12.39 -3.43
N LYS A 58 -1.06 -13.61 -3.75
CA LYS A 58 -1.00 -14.17 -5.11
C LYS A 58 -2.32 -13.96 -5.85
N ARG A 59 -3.44 -14.28 -5.19
CA ARG A 59 -4.77 -14.18 -5.78
C ARG A 59 -5.82 -14.05 -4.69
N VAL A 60 -6.85 -13.23 -4.93
CA VAL A 60 -8.06 -13.21 -4.11
C VAL A 60 -9.03 -14.24 -4.69
N LEU A 61 -9.44 -15.21 -3.87
CA LEU A 61 -10.37 -16.26 -4.26
C LEU A 61 -11.82 -15.82 -4.01
N GLU A 62 -12.05 -15.24 -2.83
CA GLU A 62 -13.34 -14.72 -2.40
C GLU A 62 -13.11 -13.28 -1.89
N PRO A 63 -13.48 -12.25 -2.66
CA PRO A 63 -13.20 -10.86 -2.30
C PRO A 63 -14.16 -10.34 -1.23
N SER A 64 -13.68 -9.40 -0.42
CA SER A 64 -14.51 -8.64 0.52
C SER A 64 -15.48 -7.76 -0.27
N PRO A 65 -16.72 -7.54 0.22
CA PRO A 65 -17.63 -6.58 -0.40
C PRO A 65 -17.08 -5.14 -0.43
N GLU A 66 -16.13 -4.82 0.46
CA GLU A 66 -15.47 -3.52 0.52
C GLU A 66 -14.24 -3.42 -0.42
N ARG A 67 -13.88 -4.50 -1.12
CA ARG A 67 -12.76 -4.47 -2.07
C ARG A 67 -13.14 -3.66 -3.30
N VAL A 68 -12.26 -2.74 -3.69
CA VAL A 68 -12.33 -2.01 -4.96
C VAL A 68 -11.06 -2.20 -5.77
N ALA A 69 -11.15 -2.01 -7.08
CA ALA A 69 -9.97 -1.94 -7.93
C ALA A 69 -9.20 -0.64 -7.62
N PRO A 70 -7.89 -0.71 -7.31
CA PRO A 70 -7.08 0.49 -7.15
C PRO A 70 -7.07 1.33 -8.42
N GLU A 71 -7.26 2.65 -8.29
CA GLU A 71 -7.19 3.58 -9.42
C GLU A 71 -5.75 3.78 -9.92
N CYS A 72 -4.76 3.68 -9.03
CA CYS A 72 -3.35 3.77 -9.39
C CYS A 72 -2.82 2.41 -9.86
N GLU A 73 -2.43 2.30 -11.14
CA GLU A 73 -1.78 1.10 -11.72
C GLU A 73 -0.46 0.69 -11.04
N TYR A 74 0.13 1.60 -10.25
CA TYR A 74 1.36 1.36 -9.49
C TYR A 74 1.09 0.82 -8.08
N PHE A 75 -0.17 0.74 -7.64
CA PHE A 75 -0.55 0.16 -6.37
C PHE A 75 -0.04 -1.30 -6.24
N GLY A 76 0.32 -1.72 -5.03
CA GLY A 76 0.98 -3.00 -4.76
C GLY A 76 2.49 -3.00 -5.02
N ARG A 77 2.99 -2.18 -5.96
CA ARG A 77 4.44 -2.00 -6.23
C ARG A 77 5.01 -0.75 -5.56
N CYS A 78 4.35 0.38 -5.77
CA CYS A 78 4.68 1.67 -5.17
C CYS A 78 4.42 1.64 -3.66
N GLY A 79 5.38 2.10 -2.87
CA GLY A 79 5.25 2.22 -1.41
C GLY A 79 4.43 3.43 -0.94
N GLY A 80 3.82 4.19 -1.85
CA GLY A 80 3.16 5.45 -1.53
C GLY A 80 1.75 5.33 -0.95
N CYS A 81 1.02 4.26 -1.24
CA CYS A 81 -0.37 4.06 -0.81
C CYS A 81 -0.54 2.64 -0.22
N ALA A 82 -1.34 2.53 0.85
CA ALA A 82 -1.59 1.26 1.55
C ALA A 82 -2.97 0.67 1.27
N LEU A 83 -4.01 1.50 1.09
CA LEU A 83 -5.41 1.06 1.18
C LEU A 83 -6.24 1.30 -0.09
N GLN A 84 -5.64 1.54 -1.27
CA GLN A 84 -6.45 1.82 -2.48
C GLN A 84 -7.34 0.65 -2.93
N HIS A 85 -7.09 -0.55 -2.41
CA HIS A 85 -7.90 -1.73 -2.66
C HIS A 85 -9.13 -1.83 -1.73
N LEU A 86 -9.29 -0.91 -0.78
CA LEU A 86 -10.41 -0.79 0.14
C LEU A 86 -11.26 0.42 -0.24
N ALA A 87 -12.59 0.28 -0.29
CA ALA A 87 -13.51 1.37 -0.58
C ALA A 87 -13.28 2.56 0.38
N HIS A 88 -13.34 3.79 -0.14
CA HIS A 88 -13.02 4.98 0.66
C HIS A 88 -13.83 5.11 1.97
N PRO A 89 -15.16 4.88 1.99
CA PRO A 89 -15.91 4.87 3.24
C PRO A 89 -15.38 3.85 4.25
N ALA A 90 -15.04 2.64 3.80
CA ALA A 90 -14.45 1.61 4.65
C ALA A 90 -13.03 1.98 5.14
N GLN A 91 -12.24 2.71 4.36
CA GLN A 91 -10.95 3.25 4.83
C GLN A 91 -11.15 4.24 6.01
N VAL A 92 -12.18 5.08 5.94
CA VAL A 92 -12.50 6.04 7.01
C VAL A 92 -12.90 5.30 8.28
N SER A 93 -13.82 4.34 8.16
CA SER A 93 -14.26 3.50 9.28
C SER A 93 -13.10 2.70 9.90
N PHE A 94 -12.24 2.12 9.06
CA PHE A 94 -11.03 1.41 9.51
C PHE A 94 -10.13 2.33 10.36
N LYS A 95 -9.83 3.54 9.87
CA LYS A 95 -8.98 4.50 10.61
C LYS A 95 -9.63 4.95 11.92
N GLN A 96 -10.94 5.19 11.95
CA GLN A 96 -11.65 5.48 13.20
C GLN A 96 -11.53 4.32 14.19
N GLY A 97 -11.69 3.08 13.72
CA GLY A 97 -11.50 1.88 14.53
C GLY A 97 -10.09 1.79 15.14
N VAL A 98 -9.05 2.06 14.35
CA VAL A 98 -7.66 2.10 14.84
C VAL A 98 -7.47 3.14 15.95
N VAL A 99 -8.05 4.34 15.81
CA VAL A 99 -8.00 5.38 16.86
C VAL A 99 -8.74 4.92 18.11
N ALA A 100 -9.93 4.34 17.96
CA ALA A 100 -10.72 3.84 19.08
C ALA A 100 -9.99 2.74 19.86
N GLU A 101 -9.43 1.76 19.15
CA GLU A 101 -8.64 0.69 19.76
C GLU A 101 -7.41 1.26 20.49
N THR A 102 -6.74 2.24 19.88
CA THR A 102 -5.55 2.90 20.45
C THR A 102 -5.88 3.66 21.73
N LEU A 103 -6.96 4.46 21.73
CA LEU A 103 -7.42 5.19 22.93
C LEU A 103 -7.77 4.23 24.07
N LYS A 104 -8.51 3.16 23.78
CA LYS A 104 -8.90 2.18 24.78
C LYS A 104 -7.70 1.40 25.32
N ARG A 105 -6.87 0.84 24.44
CA ARG A 105 -5.80 -0.10 24.81
C ARG A 105 -4.57 0.60 25.39
N ILE A 106 -4.15 1.70 24.78
CA ILE A 106 -2.93 2.44 25.17
C ILE A 106 -3.29 3.60 26.08
N GLY A 107 -4.27 4.42 25.67
CA GLY A 107 -4.70 5.59 26.44
C GLY A 107 -5.49 5.24 27.70
N ARG A 108 -6.10 4.05 27.77
CA ARG A 108 -7.03 3.62 28.83
C ARG A 108 -8.18 4.62 29.06
N VAL A 109 -8.63 5.24 27.97
CA VAL A 109 -9.73 6.19 27.96
C VAL A 109 -10.77 5.80 26.93
N GLU A 110 -12.03 6.09 27.21
CA GLU A 110 -13.14 5.97 26.28
C GLU A 110 -13.82 7.35 26.17
N PRO A 111 -13.92 7.93 24.96
CA PRO A 111 -14.61 9.21 24.80
C PRO A 111 -16.12 9.03 25.02
N GLY A 112 -16.75 10.03 25.64
CA GLY A 112 -18.21 10.03 25.83
C GLY A 112 -18.98 10.16 24.51
N GLU A 113 -18.37 10.74 23.48
CA GLU A 113 -18.94 10.90 22.15
C GLU A 113 -17.85 10.80 21.07
N TRP A 114 -18.18 10.14 19.95
CA TRP A 114 -17.37 10.14 18.74
C TRP A 114 -17.92 11.12 17.72
N LEU A 115 -17.12 12.12 17.35
CA LEU A 115 -17.47 13.02 16.26
C LEU A 115 -17.34 12.31 14.89
N PRO A 116 -18.11 12.73 13.88
CA PRO A 116 -17.94 12.26 12.52
C PRO A 116 -16.50 12.48 12.01
N ALA A 117 -15.99 11.54 11.22
CA ALA A 117 -14.69 11.70 10.60
C ALA A 117 -14.68 12.88 9.62
N VAL A 118 -13.63 13.68 9.66
CA VAL A 118 -13.38 14.72 8.65
C VAL A 118 -12.91 14.04 7.36
N VAL A 119 -13.66 14.23 6.28
CA VAL A 119 -13.41 13.62 4.99
C VAL A 119 -13.24 14.66 3.88
N SER A 120 -12.55 14.28 2.81
CA SER A 120 -12.39 15.07 1.59
C SER A 120 -12.45 14.13 0.38
N ALA A 121 -12.34 14.68 -0.82
CA ALA A 121 -12.13 13.86 -2.02
C ALA A 121 -10.91 12.93 -1.83
N PRO A 122 -10.99 11.66 -2.28
CA PRO A 122 -9.93 10.67 -2.07
C PRO A 122 -8.72 10.81 -3.01
N TRP A 123 -8.83 11.68 -4.03
CA TRP A 123 -7.82 11.88 -5.07
C TRP A 123 -7.35 13.32 -5.14
N HIS A 124 -6.19 13.54 -5.77
CA HIS A 124 -5.59 14.86 -5.97
C HIS A 124 -5.38 15.71 -4.70
N TYR A 125 -5.37 15.08 -3.52
CA TYR A 125 -5.26 15.79 -2.24
C TYR A 125 -3.81 16.16 -1.89
N ARG A 126 -2.82 15.50 -2.50
CA ARG A 126 -1.41 15.65 -2.12
C ARG A 126 -0.75 16.79 -2.91
N ARG A 127 -0.66 17.94 -2.25
CA ARG A 127 -0.04 19.17 -2.78
C ARG A 127 1.49 19.24 -2.73
N ARG A 128 2.16 18.26 -2.11
CA ARG A 128 3.63 18.21 -1.99
C ARG A 128 4.13 16.76 -2.07
N ALA A 129 5.19 16.55 -2.86
CA ALA A 129 5.89 15.28 -2.96
C ALA A 129 7.40 15.49 -2.84
N ARG A 130 8.08 14.47 -2.34
CA ARG A 130 9.52 14.30 -2.49
C ARG A 130 9.72 13.12 -3.43
N LEU A 131 10.16 13.42 -4.65
CA LEU A 131 10.38 12.42 -5.68
C LEU A 131 11.83 11.94 -5.62
N GLY A 132 12.02 10.63 -5.67
CA GLY A 132 13.32 10.03 -5.92
C GLY A 132 13.62 10.10 -7.41
N VAL A 133 14.86 10.45 -7.73
CA VAL A 133 15.39 10.50 -9.10
C VAL A 133 16.54 9.51 -9.17
N LYS A 134 16.53 8.62 -10.18
CA LYS A 134 17.59 7.64 -10.35
C LYS A 134 17.78 7.28 -11.81
N TYR A 135 19.01 7.42 -12.31
CA TYR A 135 19.39 6.81 -13.59
C TYR A 135 19.51 5.29 -13.45
N VAL A 136 18.88 4.55 -14.36
CA VAL A 136 18.88 3.09 -14.38
C VAL A 136 19.51 2.61 -15.68
N ALA A 137 20.80 2.25 -15.64
CA ALA A 137 21.59 1.85 -16.80
C ALA A 137 20.95 0.72 -17.61
N GLY A 138 20.39 -0.31 -16.94
CA GLY A 138 19.72 -1.42 -17.64
C GLY A 138 18.43 -1.04 -18.38
N LYS A 139 17.90 0.16 -18.16
CA LYS A 139 16.75 0.72 -18.89
C LYS A 139 17.13 1.93 -19.76
N ASP A 140 18.41 2.32 -19.74
CA ASP A 140 18.95 3.55 -20.33
C ASP A 140 18.04 4.77 -20.13
N ARG A 141 17.53 4.96 -18.91
CA ARG A 141 16.67 6.10 -18.58
C ARG A 141 16.73 6.51 -17.13
N VAL A 142 16.33 7.76 -16.88
CA VAL A 142 16.06 8.27 -15.53
C VAL A 142 14.66 7.85 -15.11
N LEU A 143 14.51 7.40 -13.87
CA LEU A 143 13.23 7.19 -13.22
C LEU A 143 12.98 8.31 -12.23
N VAL A 144 11.75 8.82 -12.21
CA VAL A 144 11.28 9.82 -11.26
C VAL A 144 10.00 9.29 -10.63
N GLY A 145 9.98 9.18 -9.30
CA GLY A 145 8.82 8.63 -8.60
C GLY A 145 9.03 8.40 -7.13
N PHE A 146 8.23 7.50 -6.56
CA PHE A 146 8.35 7.07 -5.17
C PHE A 146 9.15 5.77 -5.06
N ARG A 147 9.55 5.41 -3.84
CA ARG A 147 10.20 4.12 -3.60
C ARG A 147 9.21 2.98 -3.73
N GLU A 148 9.68 1.85 -4.25
CA GLU A 148 8.96 0.59 -4.20
C GLU A 148 8.78 0.13 -2.75
N ARG A 149 7.70 -0.62 -2.50
CA ARG A 149 7.36 -1.12 -1.16
C ARG A 149 8.43 -2.06 -0.61
N ALA A 150 9.03 -2.89 -1.47
CA ALA A 150 9.95 -3.96 -1.10
C ALA A 150 11.40 -3.71 -1.56
N GLY A 151 11.91 -2.48 -1.45
CA GLY A 151 13.32 -2.22 -1.74
C GLY A 151 13.69 -0.74 -1.91
N PRO A 152 14.98 -0.47 -2.16
CA PRO A 152 15.47 0.89 -2.38
C PRO A 152 15.21 1.41 -3.82
N TYR A 153 14.50 0.65 -4.64
CA TYR A 153 14.23 0.98 -6.04
C TYR A 153 13.18 2.08 -6.16
N ILE A 154 13.28 2.87 -7.23
CA ILE A 154 12.26 3.85 -7.62
C ILE A 154 11.23 3.13 -8.48
N THR A 155 9.96 3.27 -8.12
CA THR A 155 8.86 2.74 -8.93
C THR A 155 8.87 3.44 -10.27
N ASP A 156 8.87 2.62 -11.31
CA ASP A 156 8.81 3.07 -12.69
C ASP A 156 7.39 3.56 -13.01
N MET A 157 7.18 4.87 -12.97
CA MET A 157 5.87 5.50 -13.06
C MET A 157 5.87 6.77 -13.89
N ARG A 158 4.70 7.07 -14.49
CA ARG A 158 4.48 8.29 -15.26
C ARG A 158 3.50 9.27 -14.62
N GLY A 159 2.77 8.82 -13.59
CA GLY A 159 1.95 9.69 -12.78
C GLY A 159 1.56 9.12 -11.43
N CYS A 160 0.78 9.89 -10.67
CA CYS A 160 0.34 9.56 -9.33
C CYS A 160 -1.01 10.24 -9.00
N PRO A 161 -2.15 9.52 -9.09
CA PRO A 161 -3.50 10.09 -8.95
C PRO A 161 -3.81 10.78 -7.61
N VAL A 162 -2.99 10.55 -6.58
CA VAL A 162 -3.13 11.24 -5.30
C VAL A 162 -2.46 12.62 -5.31
N LEU A 163 -1.55 12.89 -6.26
CA LEU A 163 -0.94 14.20 -6.45
C LEU A 163 -1.92 15.16 -7.12
N MET A 164 -1.84 16.42 -6.73
CA MET A 164 -2.63 17.47 -7.34
C MET A 164 -2.12 17.78 -8.75
N PRO A 165 -3.00 17.99 -9.75
CA PRO A 165 -2.60 18.54 -11.03
C PRO A 165 -1.89 19.90 -10.87
N PRO A 166 -0.91 20.23 -11.74
CA PRO A 166 -0.48 19.43 -12.89
C PRO A 166 0.51 18.30 -12.52
N VAL A 167 0.99 18.22 -11.27
CA VAL A 167 2.12 17.36 -10.89
C VAL A 167 1.86 15.88 -11.18
N ASP A 168 0.63 15.40 -10.99
CA ASP A 168 0.22 14.02 -11.30
C ASP A 168 0.72 13.55 -12.67
N GLY A 169 0.52 14.33 -13.73
CA GLY A 169 0.89 13.94 -15.10
C GLY A 169 2.33 14.25 -15.51
N LEU A 170 3.10 14.97 -14.70
CA LEU A 170 4.40 15.51 -15.10
C LEU A 170 5.60 14.62 -14.76
N LEU A 171 5.39 13.48 -14.09
CA LEU A 171 6.50 12.63 -13.64
C LEU A 171 7.31 12.07 -14.81
N GLY A 172 6.65 11.68 -15.91
CA GLY A 172 7.32 11.24 -17.13
C GLY A 172 8.14 12.34 -17.80
N GLU A 173 7.55 13.52 -17.98
CA GLU A 173 8.23 14.67 -18.58
C GLU A 173 9.43 15.14 -17.75
N LEU A 174 9.31 15.10 -16.42
CA LEU A 174 10.41 15.41 -15.52
C LEU A 174 11.55 14.39 -15.64
N ALA A 175 11.22 13.11 -15.80
CA ALA A 175 12.23 12.08 -16.04
C ALA A 175 12.98 12.30 -17.36
N ASP A 176 12.26 12.62 -18.43
CA ASP A 176 12.83 12.90 -19.75
C ASP A 176 13.70 14.17 -19.73
N LEU A 177 13.25 15.22 -19.03
CA LEU A 177 14.00 16.46 -18.86
C LEU A 177 15.34 16.20 -18.14
N ILE A 178 15.31 15.48 -17.02
CA ILE A 178 16.52 15.17 -16.26
C ILE A 178 17.45 14.27 -17.07
N GLY A 179 16.90 13.27 -17.79
CA GLY A 179 17.68 12.35 -18.61
C GLY A 179 18.47 13.03 -19.74
N ARG A 180 18.01 14.17 -20.23
CA ARG A 180 18.71 15.00 -21.24
C ARG A 180 19.64 16.06 -20.63
N SER A 181 19.66 16.20 -19.31
CA SER A 181 20.44 17.22 -18.61
C SER A 181 21.79 16.67 -18.14
N SER A 182 22.73 17.57 -17.83
CA SER A 182 24.00 17.22 -17.18
C SER A 182 23.83 16.67 -15.76
N LEU A 183 22.63 16.71 -15.18
CA LEU A 183 22.31 16.14 -13.86
C LEU A 183 22.19 14.60 -13.88
N ARG A 184 22.32 13.98 -15.06
CA ARG A 184 22.34 12.52 -15.21
C ARG A 184 23.62 11.91 -14.65
N GLU A 185 24.74 12.62 -14.77
CA GLU A 185 26.09 12.22 -14.31
C GLU A 185 26.29 12.52 -12.82
#